data_AF-A0A8S3WV57-F1
#
_entry.id   AF-A0A8S3WV57-F1
#
_cell.length_a   1.000
_cell.length_b   1.000
_cell.length_c   1.000
_cell.angle_alpha   90.00
_cell.angle_beta   90.00
_cell.angle_gamma   90.00
#
_symmetry.space_group_name_H-M   'P 1'
#
loop_
_entity.id
_entity.type
_entity.pdbx_description
1 polymer ?
#
loop_
_entity_poly.entity_id
_entity_poly.type
_entity_poly.pdbx_seq_one_letter_code
_entity_poly.pdbx_strand_id
1 'polypeptide(L)'
;MYCTWKLKELKDELKKRGAKITVKKADLVERLESYDRNFNFGNQSPLASQSQAIDVPAVELYQDVNSSTIFPKITKKHIQCYFDRFNTNISDAVKLYESRYLLILRSTTFAEDTYLKGFCKASMKQLQYEVNIKLNNDGVPEEATCECAAGEGKEAHCKHVAVVLVAAENILKEKIILLHEVSTSQLQTFHKPTKKNYATPLRASRLPSKRDIHNIVYSPYLKQNPYFDKKAFQCRFQSLILNIHTHRCP
;
A
#
# COMPACT_ATOMS: atom_id res chain seq x y z
N MET A 1 -53.72 -1.77 4.18
CA MET A 1 -54.05 -0.70 3.18
C MET A 1 -53.18 -0.74 1.92
N TYR A 2 -52.04 -1.46 1.92
CA TYR A 2 -51.05 -1.40 0.83
C TYR A 2 -51.22 -2.44 -0.29
N CYS A 3 -52.21 -3.34 -0.18
CA CYS A 3 -52.45 -4.38 -1.18
C CYS A 3 -52.78 -3.82 -2.59
N THR A 4 -53.41 -2.65 -2.64
CA THR A 4 -53.83 -1.97 -3.89
C THR A 4 -52.71 -1.20 -4.58
N TRP A 5 -51.58 -0.99 -3.91
CA TRP A 5 -50.47 -0.21 -4.46
C TRP A 5 -49.68 -0.98 -5.51
N LYS A 6 -49.05 -0.24 -6.44
CA LYS A 6 -48.13 -0.80 -7.43
C LYS A 6 -46.79 -1.12 -6.76
N LEU A 7 -46.08 -2.10 -7.32
CA LEU A 7 -44.76 -2.52 -6.80
C LEU A 7 -43.74 -1.38 -6.73
N LYS A 8 -43.82 -0.40 -7.64
CA LYS A 8 -42.94 0.77 -7.61
C LYS A 8 -43.20 1.63 -6.36
N GLU A 9 -44.46 1.95 -6.11
CA GLU A 9 -44.89 2.77 -4.95
C GLU A 9 -44.51 2.10 -3.62
N LEU A 10 -44.68 0.78 -3.51
CA LEU A 10 -44.29 0.02 -2.32
C LEU A 10 -42.78 0.09 -2.07
N LYS A 11 -41.97 0.01 -3.13
CA LYS A 11 -40.50 0.09 -3.04
C LYS A 11 -40.04 1.49 -2.70
N ASP A 12 -40.67 2.50 -3.27
CA ASP A 12 -40.34 3.91 -3.02
C ASP A 12 -40.63 4.29 -1.56
N GLU A 13 -41.76 3.86 -1.00
CA GLU A 13 -42.06 4.08 0.42
C GLU A 13 -41.13 3.31 1.36
N LEU A 14 -40.82 2.03 1.06
CA LEU A 14 -39.83 1.30 1.86
C LEU A 14 -38.44 1.94 1.79
N LYS A 15 -38.06 2.50 0.64
CA LYS A 15 -36.81 3.22 0.47
C LYS A 15 -36.78 4.52 1.29
N LYS A 16 -37.87 5.30 1.31
CA LYS A 16 -37.97 6.49 2.17
C LYS A 16 -37.83 6.16 3.65
N ARG A 17 -38.35 5.00 4.07
CA ARG A 17 -38.27 4.50 5.46
C ARG A 17 -36.94 3.79 5.78
N GLY A 18 -35.98 3.77 4.85
CA GLY A 18 -34.68 3.12 5.04
C GLY A 18 -34.74 1.59 5.12
N ALA A 19 -35.84 0.98 4.67
CA ALA A 19 -36.10 -0.45 4.80
C ALA A 19 -35.59 -1.25 3.59
N LYS A 20 -35.24 -2.51 3.82
CA LYS A 20 -34.77 -3.43 2.78
C LYS A 20 -35.88 -3.80 1.79
N ILE A 21 -35.61 -3.60 0.51
CA ILE A 21 -36.50 -3.97 -0.59
C ILE A 21 -36.34 -5.46 -0.91
N THR A 22 -37.40 -6.25 -0.70
CA THR A 22 -37.51 -7.65 -1.11
C THR A 22 -38.22 -7.81 -2.46
N VAL A 23 -38.15 -9.00 -3.06
CA VAL A 23 -38.65 -9.25 -4.43
C VAL A 23 -40.16 -9.51 -4.46
N LYS A 24 -40.72 -10.14 -3.43
CA LYS A 24 -42.15 -10.53 -3.39
C LYS A 24 -43.03 -9.39 -2.92
N LYS A 25 -44.14 -9.16 -3.63
CA LYS A 25 -45.11 -8.08 -3.32
C LYS A 25 -45.74 -8.24 -1.93
N ALA A 26 -46.11 -9.46 -1.54
CA ALA A 26 -46.72 -9.75 -0.25
C ALA A 26 -45.80 -9.32 0.91
N ASP A 27 -44.52 -9.68 0.85
CA ASP A 27 -43.52 -9.31 1.87
C ASP A 27 -43.33 -7.79 1.97
N LEU A 28 -43.43 -7.05 0.87
CA LEU A 28 -43.32 -5.58 0.89
C LEU A 28 -44.51 -4.94 1.60
N VAL A 29 -45.72 -5.47 1.34
CA VAL A 29 -46.97 -5.01 1.98
C VAL A 29 -46.93 -5.30 3.47
N GLU A 30 -46.64 -6.54 3.87
CA GLU A 30 -46.56 -6.94 5.28
C GLU A 30 -45.52 -6.13 6.04
N ARG A 31 -44.38 -5.83 5.40
CA ARG A 31 -43.34 -4.98 5.98
C ARG A 31 -43.85 -3.56 6.22
N LEU A 32 -44.48 -2.91 5.24
CA LEU A 32 -45.05 -1.57 5.44
C LEU A 32 -46.10 -1.54 6.54
N GLU A 33 -46.97 -2.55 6.62
CA GLU A 33 -47.99 -2.64 7.69
C GLU A 33 -47.36 -2.91 9.06
N SER A 34 -46.23 -3.61 9.12
CA SER A 34 -45.47 -3.79 10.36
C SER A 34 -44.76 -2.51 10.80
N TYR A 35 -44.25 -1.74 9.86
CA TYR A 35 -43.65 -0.43 10.12
C TYR A 35 -44.69 0.58 10.63
N ASP A 36 -45.90 0.61 10.06
CA ASP A 36 -46.98 1.46 10.57
C ASP A 36 -47.45 1.03 11.97
N ARG A 37 -47.61 -0.28 12.21
CA ARG A 37 -47.96 -0.82 13.54
C ARG A 37 -46.94 -0.47 14.61
N ASN A 38 -45.66 -0.41 14.23
CA ASN A 38 -44.57 -0.07 15.14
C ASN A 38 -44.22 1.43 15.16
N PHE A 39 -45.08 2.31 14.63
CA PHE A 39 -44.81 3.76 14.53
C PHE A 39 -43.44 4.08 13.92
N ASN A 40 -43.04 3.35 12.88
CA ASN A 40 -41.71 3.41 12.24
C ASN A 40 -40.55 3.37 13.27
N PHE A 41 -40.71 2.64 14.38
CA PHE A 41 -39.75 2.56 15.49
C PHE A 41 -39.41 3.91 16.14
N GLY A 42 -40.28 4.92 16.02
CA GLY A 42 -40.00 6.27 16.49
C GLY A 42 -38.96 7.04 15.65
N ASN A 43 -38.64 6.57 14.43
CA ASN A 43 -37.64 7.21 13.59
C ASN A 43 -38.10 8.59 13.13
N GLN A 44 -37.49 9.59 13.76
CA GLN A 44 -37.12 10.85 13.11
C GLN A 44 -36.54 10.53 11.72
N SER A 45 -36.77 11.44 10.76
CA SER A 45 -36.14 11.49 9.44
C SER A 45 -34.73 10.90 9.44
N PRO A 46 -34.23 10.31 8.33
CA PRO A 46 -32.85 9.84 8.27
C PRO A 46 -31.93 11.02 8.60
N LEU A 47 -31.51 11.13 9.87
CA LEU A 47 -30.34 11.89 10.22
C LEU A 47 -29.30 11.29 9.31
N ALA A 48 -28.80 12.12 8.40
CA ALA A 48 -27.61 11.85 7.63
C ALA A 48 -26.71 11.05 8.54
N SER A 49 -26.42 9.81 8.14
CA SER A 49 -25.48 8.94 8.83
C SER A 49 -24.36 9.83 9.34
N GLN A 50 -24.34 10.11 10.65
CA GLN A 50 -23.20 10.78 11.24
C GLN A 50 -22.12 9.75 11.03
N SER A 51 -21.38 9.93 9.94
CA SER A 51 -20.24 9.14 9.57
C SER A 51 -19.41 9.13 10.83
N GLN A 52 -19.31 7.97 11.48
CA GLN A 52 -18.40 7.75 12.60
C GLN A 52 -16.97 7.71 12.03
N ALA A 53 -16.62 8.74 11.27
CA ALA A 53 -15.30 9.00 10.76
C ALA A 53 -14.49 9.57 11.92
N ILE A 54 -13.26 9.09 12.05
CA ILE A 54 -12.26 9.72 12.91
C ILE A 54 -12.04 11.13 12.36
N ASP A 55 -11.86 12.11 13.24
CA ASP A 55 -11.42 13.44 12.83
C ASP A 55 -9.93 13.34 12.42
N VAL A 56 -9.70 13.16 11.12
CA VAL A 56 -8.37 13.00 10.55
C VAL A 56 -7.82 14.37 10.14
N PRO A 57 -6.55 14.70 10.44
CA PRO A 57 -5.90 15.91 9.96
C PRO A 57 -5.89 16.05 8.43
N ALA A 58 -5.69 17.27 7.94
CA ALA A 58 -5.57 17.52 6.51
C ALA A 58 -4.43 16.69 5.87
N VAL A 59 -4.68 16.15 4.67
CA VAL A 59 -3.75 15.25 3.95
C VAL A 59 -2.37 15.88 3.70
N GLU A 60 -2.31 17.21 3.62
CA GLU A 60 -1.10 17.99 3.39
C GLU A 60 -0.12 17.96 4.57
N LEU A 61 -0.61 17.71 5.79
CA LEU A 61 0.21 17.64 7.00
C LEU A 61 0.95 16.30 7.14
N TYR A 62 0.59 15.31 6.32
CA TYR A 62 1.20 13.98 6.36
C TYR A 62 2.53 13.94 5.63
N GLN A 63 3.51 13.33 6.29
CA GLN A 63 4.83 13.07 5.73
C GLN A 63 5.09 11.57 5.68
N ASP A 64 5.84 11.13 4.68
CA ASP A 64 6.17 9.72 4.51
C ASP A 64 7.10 9.24 5.62
N VAL A 65 6.75 8.09 6.20
CA VAL A 65 7.50 7.50 7.29
C VAL A 65 8.77 6.85 6.75
N ASN A 66 9.90 7.25 7.32
CA ASN A 66 11.25 6.84 6.99
C ASN A 66 12.07 6.67 8.29
N SER A 67 13.35 6.33 8.18
CA SER A 67 14.20 6.06 9.35
C SER A 67 14.39 7.26 10.30
N SER A 68 14.24 8.49 9.79
CA SER A 68 14.37 9.73 10.55
C SER A 68 13.06 10.21 11.19
N THR A 69 11.92 9.63 10.82
CA THR A 69 10.63 10.05 11.37
C THR A 69 10.53 9.67 12.85
N ILE A 70 10.07 10.63 13.65
CA ILE A 70 9.93 10.48 15.10
C ILE A 70 8.44 10.48 15.41
N PHE A 71 7.98 9.44 16.09
CA PHE A 71 6.62 9.35 16.61
C PHE A 71 6.64 8.51 17.91
N PRO A 72 5.56 8.55 18.71
CA PRO A 72 5.47 7.87 20.00
C PRO A 72 5.93 6.41 19.95
N LYS A 73 6.56 5.95 21.04
CA LYS A 73 7.15 4.62 21.09
C LYS A 73 6.06 3.54 21.14
N ILE A 74 5.72 2.98 19.99
CA ILE A 74 4.78 1.85 19.89
C ILE A 74 5.53 0.55 20.19
N THR A 75 5.02 -0.23 21.14
CA THR A 75 5.57 -1.55 21.48
C THR A 75 4.59 -2.66 21.12
N LYS A 76 5.10 -3.88 20.90
CA LYS A 76 4.27 -5.10 20.80
C LYS A 76 3.16 -5.20 21.84
N LYS A 77 3.41 -4.77 23.09
CA LYS A 77 2.42 -4.79 24.15
C LYS A 77 1.25 -3.85 23.86
N HIS A 78 1.51 -2.64 23.37
CA HIS A 78 0.44 -1.71 23.00
C HIS A 78 -0.45 -2.27 21.89
N ILE A 79 0.18 -2.91 20.90
CA ILE A 79 -0.53 -3.55 19.78
C ILE A 79 -1.39 -4.71 20.29
N GLN A 80 -0.82 -5.60 21.11
CA GLN A 80 -1.55 -6.72 21.72
C GLN A 80 -2.74 -6.22 22.56
N CYS A 81 -2.51 -5.27 23.47
CA CYS A 81 -3.57 -4.70 24.31
C CYS A 81 -4.70 -4.07 23.50
N TYR A 82 -4.43 -3.52 22.31
CA TYR A 82 -5.47 -3.00 21.43
C TYR A 82 -6.32 -4.12 20.83
N PHE A 83 -5.71 -5.16 20.26
CA PHE A 83 -6.44 -6.26 19.60
C PHE A 83 -7.06 -7.28 20.57
N ASP A 84 -6.53 -7.40 21.78
CA ASP A 84 -7.06 -8.25 22.85
C ASP A 84 -8.46 -7.77 23.28
N ARG A 85 -8.75 -6.46 23.21
CA ARG A 85 -10.09 -5.89 23.46
C ARG A 85 -11.15 -6.46 22.52
N PHE A 86 -10.73 -6.87 21.31
CA PHE A 86 -11.60 -7.39 20.25
C PHE A 86 -11.44 -8.89 20.02
N ASN A 87 -10.67 -9.60 20.86
CA ASN A 87 -10.37 -11.03 20.72
C ASN A 87 -9.81 -11.41 19.33
N THR A 88 -8.98 -10.55 18.74
CA THR A 88 -8.43 -10.75 17.40
C THR A 88 -6.95 -11.12 17.42
N ASN A 89 -6.57 -12.09 16.59
CA ASN A 89 -5.19 -12.56 16.49
C ASN A 89 -4.38 -11.74 15.46
N ILE A 90 -3.16 -11.34 15.85
CA ILE A 90 -2.26 -10.50 15.04
C ILE A 90 -1.36 -11.33 14.10
N SER A 91 -1.30 -12.65 14.27
CA SER A 91 -0.34 -13.53 13.57
C SER A 91 -0.38 -13.43 12.05
N ASP A 92 -1.57 -13.31 11.46
CA ASP A 92 -1.72 -13.17 10.01
C ASP A 92 -1.30 -11.79 9.49
N ALA A 93 -1.41 -10.75 10.32
CA ALA A 93 -0.97 -9.41 9.95
C ALA A 93 0.57 -9.34 9.86
N VAL A 94 1.28 -10.05 10.73
CA VAL A 94 2.76 -10.16 10.66
C VAL A 94 3.18 -10.78 9.33
N LYS A 95 2.55 -11.89 8.91
CA LYS A 95 2.82 -12.54 7.61
C LYS A 95 2.54 -11.60 6.44
N LEU A 96 1.47 -10.81 6.50
CA LEU A 96 1.13 -9.84 5.46
C LEU A 96 2.16 -8.71 5.38
N TYR A 97 2.62 -8.21 6.52
CA TYR A 97 3.68 -7.20 6.57
C TYR A 97 5.00 -7.72 5.98
N GLU A 98 5.43 -8.91 6.39
CA GLU A 98 6.64 -9.58 5.85
C GLU A 98 6.52 -9.83 4.33
N SER A 99 5.30 -10.09 3.85
CA SER A 99 5.01 -10.26 2.43
C SER A 99 4.88 -8.94 1.65
N ARG A 100 5.23 -7.79 2.24
CA ARG A 100 5.25 -6.45 1.61
C ARG A 100 3.88 -6.00 1.07
N TYR A 101 2.84 -6.17 1.88
CA TYR A 101 1.48 -5.74 1.55
C TYR A 101 1.20 -4.26 1.84
N LEU A 102 2.06 -3.62 2.63
CA LEU A 102 1.98 -2.20 2.90
C LEU A 102 2.55 -1.42 1.72
N LEU A 103 1.78 -0.51 1.14
CA LEU A 103 2.19 0.31 0.01
C LEU A 103 2.94 1.56 0.49
N ILE A 104 2.32 2.29 1.42
CA ILE A 104 2.81 3.56 1.94
C ILE A 104 2.41 3.63 3.42
N LEU A 105 3.28 4.25 4.23
CA LEU A 105 2.99 4.68 5.59
C LEU A 105 3.36 6.15 5.72
N ARG A 106 2.42 6.96 6.22
CA ARG A 106 2.60 8.39 6.47
C ARG A 106 2.24 8.68 7.91
N SER A 107 2.87 9.69 8.49
CA SER A 107 2.59 10.14 9.84
C SER A 107 2.44 11.65 9.87
N THR A 108 1.64 12.14 10.81
CA THR A 108 1.61 13.54 11.19
C THR A 108 1.35 13.65 12.69
N THR A 109 1.84 14.71 13.30
CA THR A 109 1.53 15.06 14.68
C THR A 109 0.62 16.27 14.67
N PHE A 110 -0.57 16.15 15.27
CA PHE A 110 -1.54 17.23 15.32
C PHE A 110 -2.03 17.40 16.76
N ALA A 111 -1.91 18.62 17.28
CA ALA A 111 -2.05 18.95 18.69
C ALA A 111 -1.09 18.11 19.57
N GLU A 112 -1.58 17.05 20.20
CA GLU A 112 -0.83 16.15 21.07
C GLU A 112 -0.88 14.69 20.59
N ASP A 113 -1.63 14.42 19.53
CA ASP A 113 -1.81 13.06 19.03
C ASP A 113 -1.03 12.85 17.74
N THR A 114 -0.56 11.61 17.56
CA THR A 114 0.08 11.19 16.31
C THR A 114 -0.90 10.42 15.47
N TYR A 115 -1.06 10.83 14.22
CA TYR A 115 -1.90 10.15 13.26
C TYR A 115 -1.04 9.39 12.26
N LEU A 116 -1.30 8.09 12.12
CA LEU A 116 -0.72 7.24 11.09
C LEU A 116 -1.74 7.02 9.98
N LYS A 117 -1.28 7.17 8.74
CA LYS A 117 -2.06 6.89 7.54
C LYS A 117 -1.32 5.86 6.69
N GLY A 118 -1.92 4.69 6.53
CA GLY A 118 -1.34 3.57 5.79
C GLY A 118 -2.21 3.16 4.61
N PHE A 119 -1.57 2.70 3.54
CA PHE A 119 -2.26 2.08 2.40
C PHE A 119 -1.87 0.62 2.31
N CYS A 120 -2.85 -0.29 2.40
CA CYS A 120 -2.64 -1.73 2.38
C CYS A 120 -3.23 -2.36 1.13
N LYS A 121 -2.50 -3.25 0.48
CA LYS A 121 -3.00 -4.01 -0.67
C LYS A 121 -3.94 -5.14 -0.23
N ALA A 122 -5.00 -5.39 -0.99
CA ALA A 122 -5.82 -6.59 -0.83
C ALA A 122 -5.08 -7.83 -1.34
N SER A 123 -5.15 -8.94 -0.61
CA SER A 123 -4.43 -10.18 -0.96
C SER A 123 -4.83 -10.82 -2.27
N MET A 124 -6.11 -10.75 -2.61
CA MET A 124 -6.66 -11.48 -3.76
C MET A 124 -7.21 -10.56 -4.85
N LYS A 125 -7.16 -9.23 -4.65
CA LYS A 125 -7.76 -8.24 -5.56
C LYS A 125 -6.78 -7.11 -5.82
N GLN A 126 -6.87 -6.47 -6.98
CA GLN A 126 -6.21 -5.19 -7.25
C GLN A 126 -6.98 -4.06 -6.56
N LEU A 127 -7.10 -4.15 -5.24
CA LEU A 127 -7.76 -3.16 -4.40
C LEU A 127 -6.77 -2.71 -3.33
N GLN A 128 -6.87 -1.44 -2.94
CA GLN A 128 -6.10 -0.84 -1.87
C GLN A 128 -7.09 -0.40 -0.80
N TYR A 129 -6.70 -0.53 0.47
CA TYR A 129 -7.47 -0.06 1.61
C TYR A 129 -6.68 1.03 2.31
N GLU A 130 -7.31 2.20 2.46
CA GLU A 130 -6.83 3.23 3.36
C GLU A 130 -7.08 2.80 4.81
N VAL A 131 -6.09 3.08 5.66
CA VAL A 131 -6.11 2.83 7.09
C VAL A 131 -5.65 4.11 7.79
N ASN A 132 -6.46 4.63 8.72
CA ASN A 132 -6.07 5.77 9.56
C ASN A 132 -6.10 5.34 11.03
N ILE A 133 -5.05 5.70 11.77
CA ILE A 133 -4.89 5.33 13.19
C ILE A 133 -4.48 6.57 13.96
N LYS A 134 -5.16 6.82 15.08
CA LYS A 134 -4.81 7.83 16.07
C LYS A 134 -4.06 7.19 17.23
N LEU A 135 -2.90 7.73 17.54
CA LEU A 135 -2.05 7.33 18.66
C LEU A 135 -1.95 8.46 19.67
N ASN A 136 -2.05 8.11 20.94
CA ASN A 136 -1.72 9.01 22.05
C ASN A 136 -0.19 9.21 22.15
N ASN A 137 0.26 10.19 22.92
CA ASN A 137 1.65 10.47 23.29
C ASN A 137 2.40 9.25 23.86
N ASP A 138 1.70 8.33 24.53
CA ASP A 138 2.27 7.08 25.05
C ASP A 138 2.47 6.01 23.96
N GLY A 139 2.01 6.26 22.72
CA GLY A 139 2.06 5.30 21.62
C GLY A 139 1.01 4.19 21.75
N VAL A 140 -0.08 4.45 22.48
CA VAL A 140 -1.25 3.58 22.57
C VAL A 140 -2.24 3.95 21.45
N PRO A 141 -2.72 2.99 20.65
CA PRO A 141 -3.77 3.25 19.66
C PRO A 141 -5.10 3.52 20.34
N GLU A 142 -5.72 4.67 20.04
CA GLU A 142 -7.03 5.07 20.58
C GLU A 142 -8.14 4.77 19.58
N GLU A 143 -8.02 5.30 18.36
CA GLU A 143 -9.02 5.14 17.30
C GLU A 143 -8.35 4.62 16.03
N ALA A 144 -9.03 3.74 15.30
CA ALA A 144 -8.58 3.25 14.02
C ALA A 144 -9.75 3.10 13.04
N THR A 145 -9.54 3.44 11.79
CA THR A 145 -10.50 3.24 10.69
C THR A 145 -9.81 2.50 9.56
N CYS A 146 -10.56 1.65 8.86
CA CYS A 146 -10.10 1.05 7.62
C CYS A 146 -11.26 0.89 6.63
N GLU A 147 -11.01 1.20 5.36
CA GLU A 147 -12.01 1.09 4.29
C GLU A 147 -12.47 -0.35 3.98
N CYS A 148 -11.83 -1.37 4.57
CA CYS A 148 -12.24 -2.74 4.37
C CYS A 148 -13.55 -3.04 5.13
N ALA A 149 -14.33 -4.01 4.63
CA ALA A 149 -15.60 -4.39 5.25
C ALA A 149 -15.51 -4.84 6.73
N ALA A 150 -14.32 -5.25 7.19
CA ALA A 150 -14.07 -5.64 8.58
C ALA A 150 -13.54 -4.49 9.46
N GLY A 151 -13.30 -3.32 8.89
CA GLY A 151 -12.70 -2.16 9.57
C GLY A 151 -13.58 -0.92 9.54
N GLU A 152 -14.88 -1.09 9.30
CA GLU A 152 -15.85 -0.02 9.31
C GLU A 152 -16.07 0.49 10.75
N GLY A 153 -15.97 1.81 10.96
CA GLY A 153 -16.12 2.47 12.27
C GLY A 153 -14.81 2.97 12.88
N LYS A 154 -14.91 3.59 14.07
CA LYS A 154 -13.78 4.21 14.81
C LYS A 154 -12.87 3.22 15.56
N GLU A 155 -13.31 1.98 15.69
CA GLU A 155 -12.62 0.91 16.42
C GLU A 155 -12.27 -0.26 15.48
N ALA A 156 -11.68 0.07 14.34
CA ALA A 156 -11.30 -0.92 13.34
C ALA A 156 -10.18 -1.83 13.87
N HIS A 157 -10.46 -3.13 13.92
CA HIS A 157 -9.54 -4.16 14.39
C HIS A 157 -9.20 -5.18 13.28
N CYS A 158 -9.26 -4.73 12.03
CA CYS A 158 -8.94 -5.57 10.89
C CYS A 158 -7.43 -5.83 10.76
N LYS A 159 -7.08 -6.86 9.98
CA LYS A 159 -5.68 -7.20 9.67
C LYS A 159 -4.87 -6.05 9.05
N HIS A 160 -5.51 -5.11 8.35
CA HIS A 160 -4.81 -3.97 7.75
C HIS A 160 -4.35 -2.96 8.81
N VAL A 161 -5.17 -2.73 9.84
CA VAL A 161 -4.79 -1.91 11.01
C VAL A 161 -3.60 -2.55 11.73
N ALA A 162 -3.65 -3.87 11.90
CA ALA A 162 -2.54 -4.61 12.50
C ALA A 162 -1.24 -4.51 11.67
N VAL A 163 -1.31 -4.58 10.33
CA VAL A 163 -0.15 -4.40 9.45
C VAL A 163 0.48 -3.01 9.64
N VAL A 164 -0.33 -1.95 9.71
CA VAL A 164 0.17 -0.58 9.91
C VAL A 164 0.84 -0.42 11.28
N LEU A 165 0.25 -0.97 12.34
CA LEU A 165 0.84 -0.92 13.69
C LEU A 165 2.15 -1.72 13.78
N VAL A 166 2.21 -2.91 13.17
CA VAL A 166 3.44 -3.72 13.10
C VAL A 166 4.53 -3.01 12.30
N ALA A 167 4.17 -2.33 11.20
CA ALA A 167 5.10 -1.52 10.44
C ALA A 167 5.67 -0.35 11.27
N ALA A 168 4.80 0.32 12.03
CA ALA A 168 5.19 1.42 12.91
C ALA A 168 6.10 0.95 14.06
N GLU A 169 5.86 -0.22 14.65
CA GLU A 169 6.79 -0.83 15.62
C GLU A 169 8.16 -1.14 14.97
N ASN A 170 8.15 -1.78 13.80
CA ASN A 170 9.37 -2.22 13.13
C ASN A 170 10.25 -1.06 12.70
N ILE A 171 9.69 0.06 12.23
CA ILE A 171 10.52 1.20 11.87
C ILE A 171 11.12 1.89 13.11
N LEU A 172 10.45 1.88 14.26
CA LEU A 172 11.02 2.41 15.49
C LEU A 172 12.17 1.51 15.99
N LYS A 173 12.03 0.19 15.87
CA LYS A 173 12.98 -0.79 16.38
C LYS A 173 14.17 -1.04 15.45
N GLU A 174 13.90 -1.26 14.17
CA GLU A 174 14.89 -1.70 13.17
C GLU A 174 15.26 -0.61 12.18
N LYS A 175 14.52 0.52 12.17
CA LYS A 175 14.70 1.63 11.22
C LYS A 175 14.52 1.21 9.76
N ILE A 176 13.81 0.11 9.55
CA ILE A 176 13.48 -0.48 8.25
C ILE A 176 11.96 -0.59 8.11
N ILE A 177 11.45 -0.30 6.92
CA ILE A 177 10.04 -0.47 6.56
C ILE A 177 9.91 -1.36 5.32
N LEU A 178 9.03 -2.37 5.40
CA LEU A 178 8.79 -3.33 4.33
C LEU A 178 7.61 -2.87 3.46
N LEU A 179 7.91 -2.03 2.47
CA LEU A 179 6.93 -1.56 1.49
C LEU A 179 6.83 -2.50 0.28
N HIS A 180 5.69 -2.40 -0.41
CA HIS A 180 5.40 -3.09 -1.65
C HIS A 180 6.43 -2.74 -2.73
N GLU A 181 7.00 -3.77 -3.33
CA GLU A 181 7.96 -3.60 -4.43
C GLU A 181 7.24 -3.33 -5.74
N VAL A 182 7.51 -2.16 -6.33
CA VAL A 182 7.08 -1.82 -7.69
C VAL A 182 8.07 -2.33 -8.74
N SER A 183 7.67 -2.40 -10.01
CA SER A 183 8.51 -2.94 -11.10
C SER A 183 9.85 -2.21 -11.28
N THR A 184 9.95 -0.97 -10.81
CA THR A 184 11.18 -0.16 -10.83
C THR A 184 12.03 -0.31 -9.56
N SER A 185 11.50 -0.90 -8.49
CA SER A 185 12.23 -1.12 -7.23
C SER A 185 13.21 -2.29 -7.32
N GLN A 186 12.94 -3.25 -8.21
CA GLN A 186 13.90 -4.27 -8.59
C GLN A 186 14.61 -3.84 -9.88
N LEU A 187 15.94 -3.78 -9.86
CA LEU A 187 16.77 -3.61 -11.06
C LEU A 187 16.26 -4.54 -12.18
N GLN A 188 16.08 -3.99 -13.39
CA GLN A 188 15.47 -4.67 -14.55
C GLN A 188 15.78 -6.17 -14.60
N THR A 189 14.78 -6.99 -14.24
CA THR A 189 14.90 -8.45 -14.25
C THR A 189 14.64 -9.06 -15.63
N PHE A 190 14.40 -8.24 -16.67
CA PHE A 190 14.18 -8.72 -18.04
C PHE A 190 15.33 -9.60 -18.58
N HIS A 191 16.55 -9.40 -18.07
CA HIS A 191 17.72 -10.21 -18.43
C HIS A 191 18.04 -11.31 -17.40
N LYS A 192 17.26 -11.43 -16.33
CA LYS A 192 17.44 -12.49 -15.33
C LYS A 192 16.88 -13.79 -15.94
N PRO A 193 17.72 -14.81 -16.16
CA PRO A 193 17.24 -16.09 -16.69
C PRO A 193 16.19 -16.66 -15.74
N THR A 194 15.01 -16.99 -16.25
CA THR A 194 13.91 -17.61 -15.47
C THR A 194 14.27 -19.02 -14.99
N LYS A 195 15.24 -19.67 -15.65
CA LYS A 195 15.77 -20.98 -15.27
C LYS A 195 17.18 -20.83 -14.74
N LYS A 196 17.49 -21.50 -13.62
CA LYS A 196 18.87 -21.64 -13.15
C LYS A 196 19.67 -22.33 -14.24
N ASN A 197 20.69 -21.65 -14.75
CA ASN A 197 21.62 -22.27 -15.68
C ASN A 197 22.58 -23.14 -14.86
N TYR A 198 22.43 -24.47 -14.98
CA TYR A 198 23.32 -25.44 -14.34
C TYR A 198 24.55 -25.74 -15.20
N ALA A 199 24.65 -25.15 -16.40
CA ALA A 199 25.84 -25.28 -17.21
C ALA A 199 27.01 -24.56 -16.52
N THR A 200 28.16 -25.22 -16.54
CA THR A 200 29.43 -24.59 -16.20
C THR A 200 29.62 -23.34 -17.08
N PRO A 201 30.11 -22.22 -16.51
CA PRO A 201 30.36 -21.02 -17.30
C PRO A 201 31.21 -21.36 -18.52
N LEU A 202 30.65 -21.14 -19.71
CA LEU A 202 31.37 -21.34 -20.95
C LEU A 202 32.52 -20.34 -20.98
N ARG A 203 33.76 -20.86 -21.06
CA ARG A 203 34.93 -20.00 -21.31
C ARG A 203 34.69 -19.23 -22.60
N ALA A 204 35.00 -17.94 -22.61
CA ALA A 204 34.81 -17.07 -23.78
C ALA A 204 35.45 -17.65 -25.06
N SER A 205 36.57 -18.36 -24.92
CA SER A 205 37.26 -19.05 -26.02
C SER A 205 36.48 -20.20 -26.66
N ARG A 206 35.43 -20.71 -26.00
CA ARG A 206 34.57 -21.81 -26.48
C ARG A 206 33.20 -21.33 -26.95
N LEU A 207 32.95 -20.02 -26.94
CA LEU A 207 31.74 -19.48 -27.55
C LEU A 207 31.85 -19.67 -29.07
N PRO A 208 30.85 -20.26 -29.73
CA PRO A 208 30.86 -20.35 -31.17
C PRO A 208 30.87 -18.92 -31.72
N SER A 209 31.92 -18.57 -32.47
CA SER A 209 32.00 -17.31 -33.19
C SER A 209 30.82 -17.29 -34.17
N LYS A 210 29.75 -16.58 -33.81
CA LYS A 210 28.59 -16.45 -34.68
C LYS A 210 28.99 -15.57 -35.86
N ARG A 211 29.39 -16.22 -36.94
CA ARG A 211 29.55 -15.70 -38.31
C ARG A 211 30.52 -14.53 -38.39
N ASP A 212 31.55 -14.66 -39.21
CA ASP A 212 32.24 -13.47 -39.71
C ASP A 212 31.19 -12.62 -40.45
N ILE A 213 30.73 -11.56 -39.78
CA ILE A 213 29.87 -10.55 -40.39
C ILE A 213 30.78 -9.76 -41.32
N HIS A 214 31.06 -10.31 -42.51
CA HIS A 214 31.92 -9.67 -43.50
C HIS A 214 31.32 -8.36 -44.05
N ASN A 215 30.04 -8.09 -43.79
CA ASN A 215 29.32 -6.90 -44.26
C ASN A 215 28.66 -6.13 -43.11
N ILE A 216 29.47 -5.59 -42.20
CA ILE A 216 29.00 -4.51 -41.32
C ILE A 216 28.93 -3.25 -42.20
N VAL A 217 27.74 -2.98 -42.76
CA VAL A 217 27.48 -1.79 -43.60
C VAL A 217 27.51 -0.50 -42.76
N TYR A 218 27.21 -0.59 -41.46
CA TYR A 218 27.25 0.53 -40.54
C TYR A 218 28.24 0.27 -39.41
N SER A 219 29.43 0.88 -39.53
CA SER A 219 30.34 1.07 -38.42
C SER A 219 30.13 2.50 -37.90
N PRO A 220 29.60 2.72 -36.68
CA PRO A 220 29.48 4.07 -36.12
C PRO A 220 30.85 4.73 -35.90
N TYR A 221 31.92 3.96 -36.00
CA TYR A 221 33.29 4.42 -35.95
C TYR A 221 33.82 4.63 -37.36
N LEU A 222 34.24 5.86 -37.66
CA LEU A 222 34.96 6.19 -38.90
C LEU A 222 36.23 5.32 -38.99
N LYS A 223 36.42 4.62 -40.11
CA LYS A 223 37.59 3.74 -40.33
C LYS A 223 38.93 4.47 -40.27
N GLN A 224 38.90 5.80 -40.39
CA GLN A 224 40.05 6.72 -40.31
C GLN A 224 40.01 7.56 -39.02
N ASN A 225 39.38 7.06 -37.97
CA ASN A 225 39.36 7.76 -36.70
C ASN A 225 40.74 7.61 -36.02
N PRO A 226 41.53 8.69 -35.83
CA PRO A 226 42.86 8.63 -35.21
C PRO A 226 42.84 8.12 -33.76
N TYR A 227 41.65 7.92 -33.19
CA TYR A 227 41.42 7.35 -31.87
C TYR A 227 41.58 5.82 -31.82
N PHE A 228 41.67 5.11 -32.96
CA PHE A 228 41.84 3.65 -33.02
C PHE A 228 43.26 3.19 -33.36
N ASP A 229 44.22 4.12 -33.57
CA ASP A 229 45.62 3.74 -33.67
C ASP A 229 46.09 3.18 -32.32
N LYS A 230 46.47 1.90 -32.28
CA LYS A 230 46.91 1.21 -31.06
C LYS A 230 48.05 1.94 -30.36
N LYS A 231 48.96 2.57 -31.11
CA LYS A 231 50.05 3.37 -30.54
C LYS A 231 49.52 4.65 -29.88
N ALA A 232 48.62 5.36 -30.55
CA ALA A 232 48.00 6.58 -30.02
C ALA A 232 47.08 6.30 -28.82
N PHE A 233 46.39 5.16 -28.80
CA PHE A 233 45.52 4.73 -27.69
C PHE A 233 46.33 4.48 -26.41
N GLN A 234 47.46 3.79 -26.50
CA GLN A 234 48.32 3.53 -25.34
C GLN A 234 48.88 4.82 -24.75
N CYS A 235 49.38 5.72 -25.60
CA CYS A 235 49.85 7.03 -25.16
C CYS A 235 48.71 7.85 -24.50
N ARG A 236 47.51 7.90 -25.09
CA ARG A 236 46.37 8.63 -24.50
C ARG A 236 45.87 8.00 -23.21
N PHE A 237 45.78 6.68 -23.12
CA PHE A 237 45.34 5.99 -21.92
C PHE A 237 46.32 6.26 -20.77
N GLN A 238 47.63 6.24 -21.05
CA GLN A 238 48.64 6.67 -20.10
C GLN A 238 48.48 8.16 -19.72
N SER A 239 48.27 9.06 -20.68
CA SER A 239 48.05 10.49 -20.40
C SER A 239 46.79 10.76 -19.57
N LEU A 240 45.69 10.03 -19.82
CA LEU A 240 44.45 10.12 -19.05
C LEU A 240 44.65 9.64 -17.62
N ILE A 241 45.32 8.50 -17.41
CA ILE A 241 45.61 7.98 -16.07
C ILE A 241 46.55 8.91 -15.30
N LEU A 242 47.57 9.47 -15.96
CA LEU A 242 48.52 10.38 -15.33
C LEU A 242 47.87 11.73 -14.97
N ASN A 243 46.91 12.22 -15.77
CA ASN A 243 46.19 13.47 -15.50
C ASN A 243 45.06 13.33 -14.48
N ILE A 244 44.63 12.11 -14.11
CA ILE A 244 43.65 11.91 -13.03
C ILE A 244 44.27 12.25 -11.65
N HIS A 245 45.60 12.21 -11.52
CA HIS A 245 46.27 12.55 -10.27
C HIS A 245 46.65 14.03 -10.12
N THR A 246 46.59 14.82 -11.19
CA THR A 246 46.99 16.25 -11.17
C THR A 246 45.82 17.21 -10.92
N HIS A 247 44.57 16.74 -10.95
CA HIS A 247 43.41 17.48 -10.47
C HIS A 247 43.02 17.05 -9.04
N ARG A 248 43.92 17.24 -8.08
CA ARG A 248 43.45 17.63 -6.74
C ARG A 248 43.12 19.11 -6.83
N CYS A 249 41.83 19.44 -6.70
CA CYS A 249 41.36 20.81 -6.63
C CYS A 249 42.15 21.63 -5.58
N PRO A 250 42.33 22.94 -5.78
CA PRO A 250 42.57 23.86 -4.68
C PRO A 250 41.40 23.86 -3.68
#